data_AF-A0A2G4H3L7-F1
#
_entry.id   AF-A0A2G4H3L7-F1
#
_cell.length_a   1.000
_cell.length_b   1.000
_cell.length_c   1.000
_cell.angle_alpha   90.00
_cell.angle_beta   90.00
_cell.angle_gamma   90.00
#
_symmetry.space_group_name_H-M   'P 1'
#
loop_
_entity.id
_entity.type
_entity.pdbx_description
1 polymer ?
#
loop_
_entity_poly.entity_id
_entity_poly.type
_entity_poly.pdbx_seq_one_letter_code
_entity_poly.pdbx_strand_id
1 'polypeptide(L)'
;MRDMIDRLQEGAFKVSEQAQRLVRAELALAQAEVKAKAQQAAPGIGLIVFAGALALLALFAIMISIIWAIANLVPLWAAALITAVGFLVLAALCGLVGKTILQKVGPPTPDTAIGIAKGTPAEFGFGTDGRTEEL
;
A
#
# COMPACT_ATOMS: atom_id res chain seq x y z
N MET A 1 -22.12 -12.96 51.86
CA MET A 1 -20.86 -13.37 51.20
C MET A 1 -21.10 -14.02 49.84
N ARG A 2 -22.04 -14.96 49.68
CA ARG A 2 -22.34 -15.62 48.39
C ARG A 2 -22.77 -14.64 47.29
N ASP A 3 -23.66 -13.71 47.62
CA ASP A 3 -24.13 -12.65 46.70
C ASP A 3 -23.03 -11.73 46.17
N MET A 4 -21.94 -11.52 46.93
CA MET A 4 -20.82 -10.71 46.46
C MET A 4 -19.99 -11.43 45.40
N ILE A 5 -19.85 -12.76 45.53
CA ILE A 5 -19.18 -13.61 44.55
C ILE A 5 -19.99 -13.64 43.25
N ASP A 6 -21.31 -13.76 43.35
CA ASP A 6 -22.21 -13.76 42.19
C ASP A 6 -22.11 -12.43 41.40
N ARG A 7 -22.11 -11.28 42.08
CA ARG A 7 -21.96 -9.96 41.44
C ARG A 7 -20.61 -9.76 40.73
N LEU A 8 -19.53 -10.30 41.30
CA LEU A 8 -18.20 -10.25 40.67
C LEU A 8 -18.13 -11.13 39.42
N GLN A 9 -18.71 -12.35 39.49
CA GLN A 9 -18.80 -13.24 38.34
C GLN A 9 -19.64 -12.61 37.23
N GLU A 10 -20.74 -11.96 37.58
CA GLU A 10 -21.63 -11.29 36.63
C GLU A 10 -20.98 -10.05 35.99
N GLY A 11 -20.25 -9.25 36.77
CA GLY A 11 -19.51 -8.09 36.29
C GLY A 11 -18.35 -8.46 35.35
N ALA A 12 -17.56 -9.47 35.71
CA ALA A 12 -16.46 -9.97 34.88
C ALA A 12 -16.96 -10.49 33.52
N PHE A 13 -18.07 -11.22 33.52
CA PHE A 13 -18.70 -11.71 32.29
C PHE A 13 -19.19 -10.57 31.40
N LYS A 14 -19.87 -9.57 31.98
CA LYS A 14 -20.39 -8.40 31.23
C LYS A 14 -19.30 -7.55 30.61
N VAL A 15 -18.18 -7.29 31.30
CA VAL A 15 -17.05 -6.51 30.78
C VAL A 15 -16.36 -7.26 29.63
N SER A 16 -16.17 -8.58 29.76
CA SER A 16 -15.63 -9.42 28.68
C SER A 16 -16.50 -9.35 27.43
N GLU A 17 -17.82 -9.44 27.59
CA GLU A 17 -18.76 -9.38 26.47
C GLU A 17 -18.78 -8.00 25.80
N GLN A 18 -18.72 -6.91 26.56
CA GLN A 18 -18.63 -5.55 26.02
C GLN A 18 -17.31 -5.30 25.27
N ALA A 19 -16.18 -5.77 25.83
CA ALA A 19 -14.89 -5.69 25.17
C ALA A 19 -14.90 -6.44 23.82
N GLN A 20 -15.48 -7.64 23.79
CA GLN A 20 -15.64 -8.40 22.54
C GLN A 20 -16.53 -7.69 21.52
N ARG A 21 -17.61 -7.02 21.97
CA ARG A 21 -18.50 -6.25 21.09
C ARG A 21 -17.79 -5.02 20.51
N LEU A 22 -17.00 -4.30 21.30
CA LEU A 22 -16.26 -3.11 20.84
C LEU A 22 -15.19 -3.49 19.81
N VAL A 23 -14.39 -4.52 20.11
CA VAL A 23 -13.37 -5.02 19.17
C VAL A 23 -14.00 -5.45 17.85
N ARG A 24 -15.15 -6.14 17.88
CA ARG A 24 -15.88 -6.51 16.66
C ARG A 24 -16.41 -5.31 15.90
N ALA A 25 -16.87 -4.27 16.60
CA ALA A 25 -17.36 -3.05 15.98
C ALA A 25 -16.22 -2.26 15.30
N GLU A 26 -15.07 -2.11 15.98
CA GLU A 26 -13.89 -1.48 15.38
C GLU A 26 -13.35 -2.29 14.20
N LEU A 27 -13.34 -3.63 14.28
CA LEU A 27 -12.97 -4.46 13.14
C LEU A 27 -13.94 -4.27 11.96
N ALA A 28 -15.23 -4.24 12.22
CA ALA A 28 -16.24 -4.04 11.18
C ALA A 28 -16.11 -2.65 10.53
N LEU A 29 -15.81 -1.63 11.32
CA LEU A 29 -15.58 -0.27 10.83
C LEU A 29 -14.28 -0.19 10.02
N ALA A 30 -13.19 -0.76 10.53
CA ALA A 30 -11.91 -0.81 9.82
C ALA A 30 -12.04 -1.58 8.51
N GLN A 31 -12.77 -2.70 8.49
CA GLN A 31 -13.07 -3.45 7.27
C GLN A 31 -13.89 -2.61 6.28
N ALA A 32 -14.90 -1.86 6.76
CA ALA A 32 -15.70 -0.98 5.93
C ALA A 32 -14.85 0.17 5.33
N GLU A 33 -13.98 0.78 6.13
CA GLU A 33 -13.09 1.85 5.69
C GLU A 33 -12.05 1.34 4.68
N VAL A 34 -11.40 0.20 4.96
CA VAL A 34 -10.46 -0.44 4.03
C VAL A 34 -11.16 -0.78 2.72
N LYS A 35 -12.39 -1.33 2.77
CA LYS A 35 -13.18 -1.63 1.58
C LYS A 35 -13.54 -0.36 0.79
N ALA A 36 -13.93 0.72 1.48
CA ALA A 36 -14.24 1.99 0.84
C ALA A 36 -13.01 2.60 0.16
N LYS A 37 -11.85 2.63 0.85
CA LYS A 37 -10.58 3.08 0.26
C LYS A 37 -10.15 2.19 -0.91
N ALA A 38 -10.31 0.87 -0.78
CA ALA A 38 -10.01 -0.07 -1.86
C ALA A 38 -10.90 0.15 -3.08
N GLN A 39 -12.20 0.38 -2.90
CA GLN A 39 -13.12 0.66 -4.00
C GLN A 39 -12.81 1.99 -4.70
N GLN A 40 -12.38 3.01 -3.95
CA GLN A 40 -11.95 4.28 -4.53
C GLN A 40 -10.62 4.15 -5.30
N ALA A 41 -9.69 3.32 -4.83
CA ALA A 41 -8.40 3.08 -5.48
C ALA A 41 -8.48 2.07 -6.65
N ALA A 42 -9.45 1.15 -6.63
CA ALA A 42 -9.62 0.07 -7.61
C ALA A 42 -9.65 0.52 -9.08
N PRO A 43 -10.45 1.52 -9.49
CA PRO A 43 -10.46 1.96 -10.89
C PRO A 43 -9.12 2.57 -11.31
N GLY A 44 -8.44 3.28 -10.41
CA GLY A 44 -7.14 3.88 -10.70
C GLY A 44 -6.07 2.81 -10.98
N ILE A 45 -5.99 1.79 -10.13
CA ILE A 45 -5.07 0.66 -10.33
C ILE A 45 -5.42 -0.12 -11.59
N GLY A 46 -6.72 -0.37 -11.83
CA GLY A 46 -7.20 -1.05 -13.03
C GLY A 46 -6.82 -0.34 -14.33
N LEU A 47 -6.98 0.98 -14.39
CA LEU A 47 -6.61 1.79 -15.54
C LEU A 47 -5.10 1.80 -15.78
N ILE A 48 -4.27 1.84 -14.72
CA ILE A 48 -2.80 1.79 -14.87
C ILE A 48 -2.36 0.45 -15.45
N VAL A 49 -2.90 -0.67 -14.94
CA VAL A 49 -2.59 -2.01 -15.47
C VAL A 49 -3.04 -2.12 -16.92
N PHE A 50 -4.24 -1.64 -17.24
CA PHE A 50 -4.78 -1.66 -18.60
C PHE A 50 -3.96 -0.78 -19.56
N ALA A 51 -3.58 0.42 -19.15
CA ALA A 51 -2.71 1.31 -19.92
C ALA A 51 -1.33 0.67 -20.16
N GLY A 52 -0.76 0.01 -19.14
CA GLY A 52 0.47 -0.76 -19.27
C GLY A 52 0.36 -1.90 -20.29
N ALA A 53 -0.75 -2.64 -20.26
CA ALA A 53 -1.02 -3.71 -21.23
C ALA A 53 -1.16 -3.16 -22.67
N LEU A 54 -1.90 -2.06 -22.85
CA LEU A 54 -2.01 -1.39 -24.16
C LEU A 54 -0.66 -0.85 -24.65
N ALA A 55 0.14 -0.25 -23.78
CA ALA A 55 1.48 0.21 -24.11
C ALA A 55 2.37 -0.95 -24.58
N LEU A 56 2.27 -2.13 -23.94
CA LEU A 56 2.99 -3.33 -24.36
C LEU A 56 2.54 -3.82 -25.74
N LEU A 57 1.23 -3.84 -26.01
CA LEU A 57 0.71 -4.21 -27.34
C LEU A 57 1.16 -3.22 -28.43
N ALA A 58 1.11 -1.93 -28.14
CA ALA A 58 1.60 -0.89 -29.05
C ALA A 58 3.10 -1.06 -29.32
N LEU A 59 3.89 -1.44 -28.31
CA LEU A 59 5.32 -1.72 -28.46
C LEU A 59 5.58 -2.86 -29.46
N PHE A 60 4.82 -3.95 -29.39
CA PHE A 60 4.92 -5.05 -30.37
C PHE A 60 4.53 -4.60 -31.79
N ALA A 61 3.46 -3.81 -31.92
CA ALA A 61 3.03 -3.28 -33.22
C ALA A 61 4.11 -2.37 -33.84
N ILE A 62 4.74 -1.49 -33.05
CA ILE A 62 5.86 -0.65 -33.48
C ILE A 62 7.05 -1.51 -33.90
N MET A 63 7.39 -2.55 -33.13
CA MET A 63 8.50 -3.45 -33.46
C MET A 63 8.27 -4.13 -34.81
N ILE A 64 7.09 -4.70 -35.05
CA ILE A 64 6.72 -5.32 -36.33
C ILE A 64 6.77 -4.29 -37.47
N SER A 65 6.24 -3.09 -37.24
CA SER A 65 6.24 -2.01 -38.23
C SER A 65 7.65 -1.59 -38.64
N ILE A 66 8.59 -1.45 -37.69
CA ILE A 66 9.99 -1.12 -37.96
C ILE A 66 10.67 -2.26 -38.73
N ILE A 67 10.45 -3.51 -38.33
CA ILE A 67 11.01 -4.67 -39.05
C ILE A 67 10.55 -4.67 -40.50
N TRP A 68 9.25 -4.47 -40.73
CA TRP A 68 8.68 -4.40 -42.08
C TRP A 68 9.24 -3.23 -42.88
N ALA A 69 9.38 -2.06 -42.27
CA ALA A 69 9.96 -0.89 -42.94
C ALA A 69 11.40 -1.17 -43.40
N ILE A 70 12.25 -1.71 -42.50
CA ILE A 70 13.66 -2.03 -42.78
C ILE A 70 13.80 -3.21 -43.76
N ALA A 71 12.88 -4.18 -43.73
CA ALA A 71 12.89 -5.35 -44.61
C ALA A 71 12.77 -4.99 -46.11
N ASN A 72 12.38 -3.76 -46.46
CA ASN A 72 12.43 -3.28 -47.85
C ASN A 72 13.86 -3.03 -48.34
N LEU A 73 14.84 -2.87 -47.44
CA LEU A 73 16.24 -2.57 -47.76
C LEU A 73 17.18 -3.76 -47.51
N VAL A 74 16.85 -4.63 -46.56
CA VAL A 74 17.71 -5.76 -46.14
C VAL A 74 16.87 -7.03 -45.91
N PRO A 75 17.48 -8.23 -45.88
CA PRO A 75 16.76 -9.47 -45.56
C PRO A 75 16.03 -9.40 -44.21
N LEU A 76 14.89 -10.08 -44.12
CA LEU A 76 14.01 -10.04 -42.94
C LEU A 76 14.73 -10.38 -41.62
N TRP A 77 15.66 -11.35 -41.65
CA TRP A 77 16.43 -11.72 -40.47
C TRP A 77 17.36 -10.58 -40.00
N ALA A 78 17.95 -9.83 -40.92
CA ALA A 78 18.82 -8.69 -40.59
C ALA A 78 17.98 -7.51 -40.07
N ALA A 79 16.82 -7.24 -40.67
CA ALA A 79 15.87 -6.24 -40.18
C ALA A 79 15.41 -6.53 -38.74
N ALA A 80 15.10 -7.80 -38.43
CA ALA A 80 14.74 -8.24 -37.09
C ALA A 80 15.87 -8.02 -36.08
N LEU A 81 17.12 -8.37 -36.44
CA LEU A 81 18.27 -8.15 -35.56
C LEU A 81 18.56 -6.67 -35.29
N ILE A 82 18.52 -5.82 -36.33
CA ILE A 82 18.73 -4.37 -36.19
C ILE A 82 17.67 -3.77 -35.25
N THR A 83 16.41 -4.14 -35.45
CA THR A 83 15.32 -3.68 -34.61
C THR A 83 15.50 -4.15 -33.17
N ALA A 84 15.84 -5.43 -32.95
CA ALA A 84 16.07 -5.99 -31.63
C ALA A 84 17.20 -5.27 -30.86
N VAL A 85 18.31 -4.98 -31.53
CA VAL A 85 19.42 -4.22 -30.93
C VAL A 85 18.96 -2.80 -30.54
N GLY A 86 18.20 -2.12 -31.41
CA GLY A 86 17.66 -0.80 -31.11
C GLY A 86 16.77 -0.79 -29.85
N PHE A 87 15.88 -1.78 -29.71
CA PHE A 87 15.03 -1.92 -28.53
C PHE A 87 15.82 -2.33 -27.28
N LEU A 88 16.88 -3.13 -27.40
CA LEU A 88 17.76 -3.45 -26.26
C LEU A 88 18.46 -2.21 -25.72
N VAL A 89 18.96 -1.33 -26.59
CA VAL A 89 19.55 -0.05 -26.18
C VAL A 89 18.51 0.82 -25.48
N LEU A 90 17.31 0.91 -26.04
CA LEU A 90 16.21 1.67 -25.44
C LEU A 90 15.81 1.12 -24.07
N ALA A 91 15.74 -0.21 -23.92
CA ALA A 91 15.45 -0.90 -22.67
C ALA A 91 16.55 -0.67 -21.63
N ALA A 92 17.82 -0.67 -22.03
CA ALA A 92 18.94 -0.37 -21.13
C ALA A 92 18.85 1.07 -20.59
N LEU A 93 18.57 2.06 -21.46
CA LEU A 93 18.39 3.45 -21.05
C LEU A 93 17.20 3.62 -20.08
N CYS A 94 16.04 3.05 -20.43
CA CYS A 94 14.87 3.07 -19.56
C CYS A 94 15.14 2.38 -18.22
N GLY A 95 15.85 1.25 -18.21
CA GLY A 95 16.23 0.52 -17.01
C GLY A 95 17.15 1.33 -16.10
N LEU A 96 18.12 2.05 -16.67
CA LEU A 96 19.01 2.94 -15.91
C LEU A 96 18.23 4.11 -15.29
N VAL A 97 17.35 4.77 -16.06
CA VAL A 97 16.50 5.85 -15.54
C VAL A 97 15.55 5.35 -14.46
N GLY A 98 14.86 4.23 -14.70
CA GLY A 98 13.96 3.61 -13.73
C GLY A 98 14.67 3.26 -12.42
N LYS A 99 15.89 2.69 -12.50
CA LYS A 99 16.73 2.41 -11.34
C LYS A 99 17.01 3.70 -10.54
N THR A 100 17.37 4.80 -11.21
CA THR A 100 17.62 6.07 -10.50
C THR A 100 16.37 6.64 -9.83
N ILE A 101 15.19 6.47 -10.43
CA ILE A 101 13.92 6.90 -9.84
C ILE A 101 13.61 6.07 -8.59
N LEU A 102 13.70 4.74 -8.69
CA LEU A 102 13.49 3.83 -7.56
C LEU A 102 14.46 4.11 -6.40
N GLN A 103 15.72 4.44 -6.71
CA GLN A 103 16.71 4.84 -5.70
C GLN A 103 16.37 6.17 -5.02
N LYS A 104 15.69 7.09 -5.70
CA LYS A 104 15.29 8.40 -5.14
C LYS A 104 14.01 8.34 -4.30
N VAL A 105 13.11 7.40 -4.58
CA VAL A 105 11.81 7.31 -3.87
C VAL A 105 11.98 6.75 -2.45
N GLY A 106 13.09 6.07 -2.15
CA GLY A 106 13.34 5.49 -0.83
C GLY A 106 12.32 4.40 -0.44
N PRO A 107 12.62 3.51 0.52
CA PRO A 107 11.59 2.64 1.08
C PRO A 107 10.48 3.54 1.66
N PRO A 108 9.19 3.19 1.51
CA PRO A 108 8.09 3.96 2.10
C PRO A 108 8.34 4.05 3.60
N THR A 109 8.88 5.18 4.07
CA THR A 109 9.11 5.35 5.49
C THR A 109 7.72 5.38 6.13
N PRO A 110 7.48 4.58 7.19
CA PRO A 110 6.22 4.57 7.92
C PRO A 110 5.88 5.91 8.59
N ASP A 111 6.47 7.04 8.19
CA ASP A 111 6.24 8.34 8.78
C ASP A 111 4.77 8.76 8.66
N THR A 112 4.08 8.36 7.58
CA THR A 112 2.63 8.60 7.44
C THR A 112 1.77 7.70 8.35
N ALA A 113 2.30 6.56 8.81
CA ALA A 113 1.63 5.69 9.78
C ALA A 113 1.94 6.11 11.23
N ILE A 114 3.13 6.68 11.48
CA ILE A 114 3.62 7.09 12.80
C ILE A 114 3.21 8.55 13.12
N GLY A 115 2.89 9.37 12.12
CA GLY A 115 2.41 10.74 12.31
C GLY A 115 1.10 10.86 13.09
N ILE A 116 0.24 9.83 13.04
CA ILE A 116 -0.98 9.76 13.87
C ILE A 116 -0.64 9.40 15.33
N ALA A 117 0.41 8.60 15.56
CA ALA A 117 0.79 8.15 16.90
C ALA A 117 1.64 9.18 17.69
N LYS A 118 2.31 10.10 17.00
CA LYS A 118 3.16 11.14 17.62
C LYS A 118 2.45 12.47 17.86
N GLY A 119 1.18 12.59 17.46
CA GLY A 119 0.38 13.81 17.60
C GLY A 119 -0.36 13.97 18.93
N THR A 120 -0.29 13.02 19.86
CA THR A 120 -0.92 13.16 21.18
C THR A 120 0.04 13.90 22.11
N PRO A 121 -0.21 15.16 22.50
CA PRO A 121 0.55 15.81 23.56
C PRO A 121 0.36 15.02 24.84
N ALA A 122 1.45 14.84 25.59
CA ALA A 122 1.48 14.17 26.89
C ALA A 122 0.74 14.98 27.99
N GLU A 123 -0.57 15.20 27.82
CA GLU A 123 -1.40 15.94 28.77
C GLU A 123 -2.09 15.03 29.79
N PHE A 124 -2.07 13.70 29.64
CA PHE A 124 -2.53 12.82 30.73
C PHE A 124 -1.50 12.74 31.85
N GLY A 125 -1.41 13.85 32.59
CA GLY A 125 -0.79 13.96 33.90
C GLY A 125 -1.50 13.04 34.87
N PHE A 126 -0.99 11.82 35.00
CA PHE A 126 -1.11 11.08 36.25
C PHE A 126 0.00 11.58 37.19
N GLY A 127 -0.28 12.69 37.85
CA GLY A 127 0.47 13.13 39.03
C GLY A 127 0.20 12.13 40.16
N THR A 128 1.19 11.28 40.39
CA THR A 128 1.28 10.33 41.49
C THR A 128 1.28 11.04 42.84
N ASP A 129 0.40 10.56 43.72
CA ASP A 129 0.45 10.47 45.18
C ASP A 129 1.42 11.41 45.93
N GLY A 130 0.83 12.36 46.67
CA GLY A 130 1.48 13.05 47.77
C GLY A 130 0.88 12.60 49.10
N ARG A 131 1.29 11.41 49.57
CA ARG A 131 1.21 11.03 50.98
C ARG A 131 1.97 12.08 51.81
N THR A 132 1.26 12.78 52.69
CA THR A 132 1.67 13.50 53.92
C THR A 132 0.65 14.62 54.13
N GLU A 133 0.16 14.98 55.31
CA GLU A 133 0.32 14.57 56.69
C GLU A 133 -0.77 15.36 57.44
N GLU A 134 -1.39 14.73 58.44
CA GLU A 134 -1.82 15.37 59.70
C GLU A 134 -3.02 16.36 59.75
N LEU A 135 -3.95 15.99 60.66
CA LEU A 135 -4.99 16.76 61.39
C LEU A 135 -6.29 17.13 60.65
#